data_AF-A0AAJ2R407-F1
#
_entry.id   AF-A0AAJ2R407-F1
#
_cell.length_a   1.000
_cell.length_b   1.000
_cell.length_c   1.000
_cell.angle_alpha   90.00
_cell.angle_beta   90.00
_cell.angle_gamma   90.00
#
_symmetry.space_group_name_H-M   'P 1'
#
loop_
_entity.id
_entity.type
_entity.pdbx_description
1 polymer ?
#
loop_
_entity_poly.entity_id
_entity_poly.type
_entity_poly.pdbx_seq_one_letter_code
_entity_poly.pdbx_strand_id
1 'polypeptide(L)'
;MARQIIIAISADDEGRVALTTNLPRPVPGRGLHTEDAAALELLRMAQHLPNLETTTYDANHLAPDAAEAFDLIRELINPDGFGYSVTAEVGNAARRVLQIKGQQVGLPQ
;
A
#
# COMPACT_ATOMS: atom_id res chain seq x y z
N MET A 1 26.18 -5.05 -5.20
CA MET A 1 25.21 -5.17 -6.31
C MET A 1 24.42 -3.88 -6.37
N ALA A 2 24.17 -3.33 -7.56
CA ALA A 2 23.35 -2.13 -7.70
C ALA A 2 21.88 -2.48 -7.45
N ARG A 3 21.20 -1.71 -6.60
CA ARG A 3 19.79 -1.88 -6.31
C ARG A 3 18.98 -1.28 -7.46
N GLN A 4 18.11 -2.08 -8.08
CA GLN A 4 17.26 -1.63 -9.19
C GLN A 4 15.93 -1.12 -8.65
N ILE A 5 15.60 0.13 -8.97
CA ILE A 5 14.27 0.72 -8.71
C ILE A 5 13.45 0.63 -9.99
N ILE A 6 12.27 0.03 -9.91
CA ILE A 6 11.32 -0.17 -11.00
C ILE A 6 10.12 0.73 -10.72
N ILE A 7 9.72 1.51 -11.71
CA ILE A 7 8.47 2.27 -11.73
C ILE A 7 7.74 1.87 -13.01
N ALA A 8 6.65 1.14 -12.87
CA ALA A 8 5.79 0.72 -13.97
C ALA A 8 4.55 1.61 -14.02
N ILE A 9 4.20 2.04 -15.21
CA ILE A 9 2.98 2.81 -15.49
C ILE A 9 2.07 1.90 -16.30
N SER A 10 0.86 1.65 -15.82
CA SER A 10 -0.19 0.99 -16.57
C SER A 10 -1.35 1.93 -16.79
N ALA A 11 -2.03 1.77 -17.92
CA ALA A 11 -3.29 2.44 -18.20
C ALA A 11 -4.31 1.40 -18.64
N ASP A 12 -5.58 1.61 -18.29
CA ASP A 12 -6.68 0.81 -18.81
C ASP A 12 -7.36 1.47 -20.01
N ASP A 13 -8.31 0.75 -20.60
CA ASP A 13 -9.06 1.20 -21.79
C ASP A 13 -9.98 2.41 -21.51
N GLU A 14 -10.20 2.74 -20.23
CA GLU A 14 -10.95 3.91 -19.77
C GLU A 14 -10.02 5.12 -19.54
N GLY A 15 -8.72 4.97 -19.79
CA GLY A 15 -7.72 6.03 -19.64
C GLY A 15 -7.31 6.30 -18.20
N ARG A 16 -7.66 5.40 -17.26
CA ARG A 16 -7.20 5.44 -15.87
C ARG A 16 -5.77 4.95 -15.80
N VAL A 17 -4.94 5.67 -15.05
CA VAL A 17 -3.52 5.37 -14.90
C VAL A 17 -3.26 4.80 -13.52
N ALA A 18 -2.44 3.76 -13.42
CA ALA A 18 -1.91 3.23 -12.19
C ALA A 18 -0.37 3.19 -12.24
N LEU A 19 0.25 3.48 -11.10
CA LEU A 19 1.69 3.41 -10.92
C LEU A 19 2.02 2.27 -9.97
N THR A 20 2.99 1.43 -10.33
CA THR A 20 3.52 0.39 -9.45
C THR A 20 5.02 0.55 -9.30
N THR A 21 5.54 0.46 -8.08
CA THR A 21 6.98 0.60 -7.83
C THR A 21 7.47 -0.39 -6.79
N ASN A 22 8.70 -0.90 -6.95
CA ASN A 22 9.38 -1.69 -5.92
C ASN A 22 10.12 -0.83 -4.87
N LEU A 23 9.90 0.48 -4.90
CA LEU A 23 10.44 1.38 -3.90
C LEU A 23 9.79 1.07 -2.53
N PRO A 24 10.56 1.02 -1.43
CA PRO A 24 9.98 0.98 -0.10
C PRO A 24 9.20 2.27 0.15
N ARG A 25 8.03 2.12 0.79
CA ARG A 25 7.21 3.27 1.16
C ARG A 25 8.04 4.23 2.05
N PRO A 26 8.05 5.54 1.76
CA PRO A 26 8.77 6.50 2.60
C PRO A 26 8.16 6.55 4.00
N VAL A 27 9.02 6.50 5.02
CA VAL A 27 8.65 6.56 6.44
C VAL A 27 9.31 7.79 7.06
N PRO A 28 8.53 8.68 7.73
CA PRO A 28 9.09 9.85 8.41
C PRO A 28 10.20 9.47 9.40
N GLY A 29 11.32 10.20 9.38
CA GLY A 29 12.46 9.95 10.27
C GLY A 29 13.42 8.84 9.82
N ARG A 30 13.09 8.07 8.78
CA ARG A 30 14.03 7.10 8.19
C ARG A 30 14.95 7.80 7.19
N GLY A 31 16.24 7.49 7.26
CA GLY A 31 17.24 7.95 6.28
C GLY A 31 16.88 7.47 4.88
N LEU A 32 17.06 8.35 3.90
CA LEU A 32 16.76 8.12 2.49
C LEU A 32 18.07 7.99 1.72
N HIS A 33 18.22 6.91 0.95
CA HIS A 33 19.34 6.80 0.01
C HIS A 33 19.12 7.76 -1.17
N THR A 34 20.20 8.21 -1.79
CA THR A 34 20.14 9.17 -2.91
C THR A 34 19.30 8.65 -4.09
N GLU A 35 19.42 7.36 -4.39
CA GLU A 35 18.62 6.65 -5.40
C GLU A 35 17.12 6.60 -5.05
N ASP A 36 16.78 6.39 -3.78
CA ASP A 36 15.40 6.41 -3.32
C ASP A 36 14.80 7.82 -3.40
N ALA A 37 15.58 8.85 -3.07
CA ALA A 37 15.15 10.24 -3.18
C ALA A 37 14.84 10.64 -4.63
N ALA A 38 15.71 10.24 -5.57
CA ALA A 38 15.48 10.49 -6.99
C ALA A 38 14.23 9.77 -7.50
N ALA A 39 14.02 8.52 -7.09
CA ALA A 39 12.82 7.76 -7.45
C ALA A 39 11.53 8.33 -6.85
N LEU A 40 11.58 8.83 -5.60
CA LEU A 40 10.46 9.51 -4.97
C LEU A 40 10.07 10.78 -5.70
N GLU A 41 11.04 11.57 -6.18
CA GLU A 41 10.74 12.76 -6.98
C GLU A 41 10.06 12.40 -8.31
N LEU A 42 10.51 11.33 -8.99
CA LEU A 42 9.85 10.84 -10.20
C LEU A 42 8.41 10.38 -9.92
N LEU A 43 8.20 9.65 -8.82
CA LEU A 43 6.85 9.25 -8.38
C LEU A 43 5.99 10.47 -8.04
N ARG A 44 6.53 11.47 -7.37
CA ARG A 44 5.82 12.70 -7.02
C ARG A 44 5.39 13.47 -8.26
N MET A 45 6.25 13.58 -9.27
CA MET A 45 5.88 14.19 -10.56
C MET A 45 4.74 13.41 -11.22
N ALA A 46 4.82 12.08 -11.22
CA ALA A 46 3.78 11.23 -11.79
C ALA A 46 2.45 11.26 -10.99
N GLN A 47 2.50 11.57 -9.68
CA GLN A 47 1.30 11.78 -8.85
C GLN A 47 0.44 12.97 -9.27
N HIS A 48 0.99 13.90 -10.06
CA HIS A 48 0.27 15.07 -10.56
C HIS A 48 -0.44 14.78 -11.89
N LEU A 49 -0.42 13.52 -12.38
CA LEU A 49 -1.15 13.13 -13.57
C LEU A 49 -2.67 13.16 -13.30
N PRO A 50 -3.47 13.79 -14.17
CA PRO A 50 -4.90 14.04 -13.91
C PRO A 50 -5.75 12.77 -13.83
N ASN A 51 -5.27 11.66 -14.40
CA ASN A 51 -5.99 10.39 -14.45
C ASN A 51 -5.35 9.31 -13.55
N LEU A 52 -4.43 9.69 -12.66
CA LEU A 52 -3.82 8.73 -11.76
C LEU A 52 -4.82 8.32 -10.67
N GLU A 53 -5.19 7.04 -10.65
CA GLU A 53 -6.07 6.48 -9.63
C GLU A 53 -5.32 5.99 -8.39
N THR A 54 -4.15 5.35 -8.59
CA THR A 54 -3.44 4.72 -7.48
C THR A 54 -1.93 4.63 -7.71
N THR A 55 -1.19 4.63 -6.60
CA THR A 55 0.24 4.30 -6.56
C THR A 55 0.43 3.10 -5.63
N THR A 56 0.83 1.96 -6.19
CA THR A 56 1.09 0.73 -5.47
C THR A 56 2.58 0.58 -5.22
N TYR A 57 2.97 0.48 -3.95
CA TYR A 57 4.31 0.10 -3.55
C TYR A 57 4.33 -1.43 -3.37
N ASP A 58 5.19 -2.13 -4.10
CA ASP A 58 5.28 -3.58 -4.08
C ASP A 58 5.60 -4.06 -2.66
N ALA A 59 4.67 -4.83 -2.10
CA ALA A 59 4.74 -5.34 -0.74
C ALA A 59 5.93 -6.26 -0.51
N ASN A 60 6.47 -6.88 -1.56
CA ASN A 60 7.64 -7.76 -1.46
C ASN A 60 8.95 -7.00 -1.15
N HIS A 61 8.94 -5.67 -1.24
CA HIS A 61 10.06 -4.78 -0.91
C HIS A 61 9.75 -3.87 0.28
N LEU A 62 8.76 -4.24 1.10
CA LEU A 62 8.54 -3.58 2.39
C LEU A 62 9.70 -3.89 3.33
N ALA A 63 10.02 -2.94 4.20
CA ALA A 63 10.90 -3.21 5.33
C ALA A 63 10.33 -4.40 6.14
N PRO A 64 11.18 -5.26 6.74
CA PRO A 64 10.71 -6.41 7.51
C PRO A 64 9.59 -6.07 8.50
N ASP A 65 9.75 -4.97 9.25
CA ASP A 65 8.77 -4.46 10.21
C ASP A 65 7.43 -4.07 9.56
N ALA A 66 7.47 -3.60 8.32
CA ALA A 66 6.27 -3.27 7.56
C ALA A 66 5.61 -4.53 6.99
N ALA A 67 6.38 -5.53 6.57
CA ALA A 67 5.82 -6.82 6.14
C ALA A 67 5.07 -7.50 7.29
N GLU A 68 5.65 -7.55 8.49
CA GLU A 68 4.99 -8.06 9.70
C GLU A 68 3.70 -7.27 10.03
N ALA A 69 3.72 -5.94 9.91
CA ALA A 69 2.53 -5.12 10.11
C ALA A 69 1.44 -5.41 9.06
N PHE A 70 1.81 -5.64 7.79
CA PHE A 70 0.86 -5.98 6.74
C PHE A 70 0.27 -7.39 6.91
N ASP A 71 1.07 -8.35 7.38
CA ASP A 71 0.59 -9.70 7.66
C ASP A 71 -0.37 -9.69 8.85
N LEU A 72 -0.08 -8.93 9.92
CA LEU A 72 -1.03 -8.68 11.01
C LEU A 72 -2.33 -8.06 10.49
N ILE A 73 -2.26 -7.05 9.62
CA ILE A 73 -3.46 -6.42 9.02
C ILE A 73 -4.26 -7.43 8.17
N ARG A 74 -3.59 -8.35 7.45
CA ARG A 74 -4.24 -9.43 6.69
C ARG A 74 -4.92 -10.44 7.60
N GLU A 75 -4.30 -10.80 8.71
CA GLU A 75 -4.91 -11.67 9.72
C GLU A 75 -6.16 -11.03 10.33
N LEU A 76 -6.12 -9.72 10.60
CA LEU A 76 -7.24 -8.98 11.17
C LEU A 76 -8.47 -8.88 10.25
N ILE A 77 -8.31 -9.00 8.92
CA ILE A 77 -9.44 -8.98 7.97
C ILE A 77 -10.03 -10.37 7.70
N ASN A 78 -9.30 -11.44 8.02
CA ASN A 78 -9.73 -12.83 7.86
C ASN A 78 -9.46 -13.63 9.16
N PRO A 79 -10.21 -13.35 10.24
CA PRO A 79 -9.96 -13.90 11.57
C PRO A 79 -10.38 -15.37 11.73
N ASP A 80 -10.81 -16.05 10.67
CA ASP A 80 -11.33 -17.43 10.73
C ASP A 80 -10.29 -18.47 11.23
N GLY A 81 -9.02 -18.07 11.43
CA GLY A 81 -7.97 -18.86 12.06
C GLY A 81 -7.60 -18.47 13.50
N PHE A 82 -8.08 -17.33 14.04
CA PHE A 82 -7.71 -16.83 15.37
C PHE A 82 -8.95 -16.72 16.25
N GLY A 83 -9.13 -17.73 17.10
CA GLY A 83 -10.36 -17.99 17.85
C GLY A 83 -10.84 -16.94 18.86
N TYR A 84 -10.32 -15.71 18.91
CA TYR A 84 -10.82 -14.68 19.83
C TYR A 84 -10.72 -13.24 19.30
N SER A 85 -11.88 -12.57 19.24
CA SER A 85 -12.10 -11.15 19.54
C SER A 85 -11.41 -10.06 18.68
N VAL A 86 -11.47 -10.14 17.35
CA VAL A 86 -11.27 -8.92 16.53
C VAL A 86 -12.61 -8.18 16.46
N THR A 87 -12.69 -6.99 17.06
CA THR A 87 -13.90 -6.17 17.00
C THR A 87 -14.13 -5.66 15.58
N ALA A 88 -15.39 -5.39 15.23
CA ALA A 88 -15.74 -4.86 13.92
C ALA A 88 -15.02 -3.53 13.60
N GLU A 89 -14.75 -2.71 14.62
CA GLU A 89 -13.98 -1.48 14.49
C GLU A 89 -12.54 -1.74 14.02
N VAL A 90 -11.85 -2.70 14.65
CA VAL A 90 -10.47 -3.07 14.31
C VAL A 90 -10.41 -3.70 12.91
N GLY A 91 -11.35 -4.59 12.57
CA GLY A 91 -11.43 -5.17 11.23
C GLY A 91 -11.73 -4.11 10.15
N ASN A 92 -12.59 -3.14 10.44
CA ASN A 92 -12.89 -2.04 9.52
C ASN A 92 -11.70 -1.08 9.38
N ALA A 93 -10.92 -0.84 10.44
CA ALA A 93 -9.68 -0.06 10.37
C ALA A 93 -8.63 -0.76 9.49
N ALA A 94 -8.44 -2.07 9.67
CA ALA A 94 -7.56 -2.89 8.84
C ALA A 94 -7.95 -2.84 7.35
N ARG A 95 -9.25 -2.98 7.04
CA ARG A 95 -9.77 -2.85 5.66
C ARG A 95 -9.54 -1.47 5.04
N ARG A 96 -9.63 -0.38 5.83
CA ARG A 96 -9.34 0.99 5.36
C ARG A 96 -7.86 1.16 5.02
N VAL A 97 -6.96 0.61 5.85
CA VAL A 97 -5.52 0.65 5.58
C VAL A 97 -5.17 -0.09 4.29
N LEU A 98 -5.89 -1.19 3.98
CA LEU A 98 -5.77 -1.95 2.73
C LEU A 98 -6.62 -1.41 1.57
N GLN A 99 -7.35 -0.30 1.75
CA GLN A 99 -8.26 0.28 0.75
C GLN A 99 -9.34 -0.68 0.18
N ILE A 100 -9.75 -1.70 0.96
CA ILE A 100 -10.80 -2.65 0.56
C ILE A 100 -12.17 -1.95 0.67
N LYS A 101 -12.77 -1.58 -0.47
CA LYS A 101 -14.09 -0.91 -0.55
C LYS A 101 -15.24 -1.91 -0.35
N GLY A 102 -16.30 -1.50 0.35
CA GLY A 102 -17.62 -2.15 0.30
C GLY A 102 -17.97 -3.21 1.36
N GLN A 103 -17.07 -3.54 2.30
CA GLN A 103 -17.34 -4.50 3.38
C GLN A 103 -17.09 -3.88 4.76
N GLN A 104 -18.01 -3.01 5.20
CA GLN A 104 -18.06 -2.58 6.59
C GLN A 104 -18.96 -3.55 7.36
N VAL A 105 -18.40 -4.16 8.41
CA VAL A 105 -19.15 -5.07 9.29
C VAL A 105 -19.70 -4.24 10.45
N GLY A 106 -20.97 -4.42 10.81
CA GLY A 106 -21.56 -3.90 12.06
C GLY A 106 -22.17 -2.50 12.03
N LEU A 107 -22.50 -1.92 10.88
CA LEU A 107 -23.34 -0.73 10.83
C LEU A 107 -24.83 -1.11 10.98
N PRO A 108 -25.63 -0.42 11.80
CA PRO A 108 -27.09 -0.52 11.69
C PRO A 108 -27.50 0.01 10.30
N GLN A 109 -28.42 -0.70 9.65
CA GLN A 109 -29.02 -0.28 8.39
C GLN A 109 -29.90 0.95 8.56
#